data_AF-A0ABD3XEV5-F1
#
_entry.id   AF-A0ABD3XEV5-F1
#
_cell.length_a   1.000
_cell.length_b   1.000
_cell.length_c   1.000
_cell.angle_alpha   90.00
_cell.angle_beta   90.00
_cell.angle_gamma   90.00
#
_symmetry.space_group_name_H-M   'P 1'
#
loop_
_entity.id
_entity.type
_entity.pdbx_description
1 polymer ?
#
loop_
_entity_poly.entity_id
_entity_poly.type
_entity_poly.pdbx_seq_one_letter_code
_entity_poly.pdbx_strand_id
1 'polypeptide(L)'
;MFPGPIEDDLIDIHSKHVMYPGHIEDDLIDIHSKPAMFPGPIEDDLIDIHSKHVMYPGPIEDDLIDIHSKPAMFPGPIEDDLIDIHSKHVMYPGPIEEDVIDIHSKHVMYPEPIEEDVIDIHSKHAMYPGPIEDDLVDIHSKHVMYPEPIEDDLIDIHSKHAMYPGPIEEGVIDIHSKHAMYPGPIEDDLVDIHSKHAMYPGPIEDDLIDIHSKHAMYPGPIEEGVIDIHSKPAMFLGTIVTGLIDIHPEPAIYSIETW
;
A
#
# COMPACT_ATOMS: atom_id res chain seq x y z
N MET A 1 -10.97 -27.13 -22.37
CA MET A 1 -11.05 -27.93 -21.14
C MET A 1 -9.95 -28.97 -21.26
N PHE A 2 -8.85 -28.72 -20.58
CA PHE A 2 -7.76 -29.68 -20.43
C PHE A 2 -8.14 -30.63 -19.27
N PRO A 3 -8.00 -31.96 -19.39
CA PRO A 3 -8.44 -32.89 -18.37
C PRO A 3 -7.23 -33.52 -17.64
N GLY A 4 -6.75 -32.88 -16.57
CA GLY A 4 -5.70 -33.42 -15.68
C GLY A 4 -4.92 -32.30 -14.99
N PRO A 5 -4.18 -32.60 -13.89
CA PRO A 5 -3.06 -31.78 -13.48
C PRO A 5 -2.02 -31.73 -14.61
N ILE A 6 -1.32 -30.60 -14.72
CA ILE A 6 -0.16 -30.46 -15.60
C ILE A 6 1.03 -30.20 -14.67
N GLU A 7 2.13 -30.88 -14.96
CA GLU A 7 3.40 -30.85 -14.23
C GLU A 7 4.50 -30.86 -15.30
N ASP A 8 5.57 -30.07 -15.14
CA ASP A 8 6.77 -30.03 -16.00
C ASP A 8 6.54 -29.65 -17.49
N ASP A 9 5.52 -28.88 -17.83
CA ASP A 9 5.11 -28.59 -19.21
C ASP A 9 5.32 -27.12 -19.64
N LEU A 10 5.51 -26.97 -20.96
CA LEU A 10 5.36 -25.68 -21.62
C LEU A 10 3.89 -25.51 -22.05
N ILE A 11 3.17 -24.59 -21.42
CA ILE A 11 1.78 -24.29 -21.70
C ILE A 11 1.68 -22.98 -22.51
N ASP A 12 1.57 -23.09 -23.84
CA ASP A 12 1.24 -21.94 -24.72
C ASP A 12 -0.23 -22.02 -25.18
N ILE A 13 -1.06 -21.08 -24.70
CA ILE A 13 -2.50 -21.05 -24.99
C ILE A 13 -2.92 -19.75 -25.69
N HIS A 14 -3.22 -19.90 -26.97
CA HIS A 14 -3.88 -18.87 -27.78
C HIS A 14 -5.36 -19.18 -28.00
N SER A 15 -6.22 -18.67 -27.12
CA SER A 15 -7.66 -19.00 -27.14
C SER A 15 -8.56 -17.79 -26.93
N LYS A 16 -9.79 -17.85 -27.46
CA LYS A 16 -10.79 -16.83 -27.14
C LYS A 16 -11.14 -16.82 -25.64
N HIS A 17 -11.09 -17.97 -24.99
CA HIS A 17 -11.40 -18.14 -23.57
C HIS A 17 -10.50 -19.24 -23.00
N VAL A 18 -9.89 -18.96 -21.85
CA VAL A 18 -9.11 -19.94 -21.09
C VAL A 18 -9.79 -20.17 -19.75
N MET A 19 -9.95 -21.44 -19.41
CA MET A 19 -10.41 -21.89 -18.11
C MET A 19 -9.66 -23.18 -17.82
N TYR A 20 -8.86 -23.15 -16.76
CA TYR A 20 -8.03 -24.26 -16.36
C TYR A 20 -8.33 -24.63 -14.90
N PRO A 21 -9.17 -25.65 -14.66
CA PRO A 21 -9.65 -25.94 -13.31
C PRO A 21 -8.78 -26.92 -12.51
N GLY A 22 -7.64 -27.34 -13.06
CA GLY A 22 -6.72 -28.27 -12.39
C GLY A 22 -5.68 -27.54 -11.56
N HIS A 23 -4.92 -28.32 -10.80
CA HIS A 23 -3.61 -27.93 -10.26
C HIS A 23 -2.65 -27.63 -11.41
N ILE A 24 -1.80 -26.63 -11.22
CA ILE A 24 -0.67 -26.30 -12.08
C ILE A 24 0.56 -26.28 -11.16
N GLU A 25 1.63 -26.92 -11.59
CA GLU A 25 2.87 -27.06 -10.81
C GLU A 25 4.06 -27.20 -11.78
N ASP A 26 5.19 -26.56 -11.48
CA ASP A 26 6.45 -26.69 -12.25
C ASP A 26 6.35 -26.33 -13.77
N ASP A 27 5.45 -25.42 -14.15
CA ASP A 27 5.09 -25.10 -15.52
C ASP A 27 5.62 -23.73 -16.01
N LEU A 28 5.82 -23.65 -17.33
CA LEU A 28 6.02 -22.36 -18.03
C LEU A 28 4.78 -22.03 -18.85
N ILE A 29 4.09 -20.96 -18.48
CA ILE A 29 2.75 -20.64 -18.98
C ILE A 29 2.73 -19.32 -19.73
N ASP A 30 2.30 -19.34 -20.99
CA ASP A 30 2.02 -18.16 -21.81
C ASP A 30 0.57 -18.20 -22.31
N ILE A 31 -0.24 -17.24 -21.89
CA ILE A 31 -1.66 -17.17 -22.21
C ILE A 31 -2.04 -15.89 -22.93
N HIS A 32 -2.53 -16.06 -24.16
CA HIS A 32 -3.19 -15.01 -24.93
C HIS A 32 -4.70 -15.27 -25.04
N SER A 33 -5.50 -14.50 -24.31
CA SER A 33 -6.95 -14.72 -24.27
C SER A 33 -7.85 -13.49 -24.14
N LYS A 34 -9.17 -13.69 -24.11
CA LYS A 34 -10.11 -12.62 -23.70
C LYS A 34 -10.37 -12.70 -22.20
N PRO A 35 -10.89 -13.80 -21.66
CA PRO A 35 -10.73 -14.09 -20.25
C PRO A 35 -9.82 -15.31 -20.04
N ALA A 36 -9.06 -15.24 -18.96
CA ALA A 36 -8.31 -16.34 -18.38
C ALA A 36 -8.80 -16.55 -16.93
N MET A 37 -8.95 -17.80 -16.50
CA MET A 37 -9.46 -18.15 -15.18
C MET A 37 -8.84 -19.47 -14.72
N PHE A 38 -8.26 -19.45 -13.52
CA PHE A 38 -7.51 -20.57 -12.92
C PHE A 38 -8.02 -20.83 -11.51
N PRO A 39 -9.11 -21.62 -11.34
CA PRO A 39 -9.68 -21.84 -10.02
C PRO A 39 -9.01 -22.95 -9.20
N GLY A 40 -7.98 -23.60 -9.72
CA GLY A 40 -7.14 -24.51 -8.94
C GLY A 40 -5.94 -23.77 -8.31
N PRO A 41 -5.18 -24.44 -7.43
CA PRO A 41 -3.87 -23.98 -6.98
C PRO A 41 -2.88 -23.88 -8.13
N ILE A 42 -1.90 -23.02 -7.95
CA ILE A 42 -0.75 -22.77 -8.83
C ILE A 42 0.46 -22.66 -7.91
N GLU A 43 1.50 -23.42 -8.22
CA GLU A 43 2.68 -23.58 -7.37
C GLU A 43 3.93 -23.70 -8.28
N ASP A 44 5.07 -23.07 -7.95
CA ASP A 44 6.36 -23.26 -8.65
C ASP A 44 6.39 -22.90 -10.17
N ASP A 45 5.57 -21.95 -10.63
CA ASP A 45 5.34 -21.63 -12.05
C ASP A 45 5.99 -20.30 -12.53
N LEU A 46 6.28 -20.23 -13.83
CA LEU A 46 6.51 -18.94 -14.54
C LEU A 46 5.34 -18.61 -15.46
N ILE A 47 4.66 -17.51 -15.21
CA ILE A 47 3.37 -17.19 -15.83
C ILE A 47 3.38 -15.82 -16.51
N ASP A 48 3.11 -15.79 -17.83
CA ASP A 48 2.79 -14.58 -18.60
C ASP A 48 1.35 -14.64 -19.11
N ILE A 49 0.51 -13.68 -18.68
CA ILE A 49 -0.88 -13.56 -19.16
C ILE A 49 -1.17 -12.22 -19.84
N HIS A 50 -1.53 -12.34 -21.11
CA HIS A 50 -2.11 -11.28 -21.90
C HIS A 50 -3.60 -11.52 -22.15
N SER A 51 -4.44 -10.94 -21.30
CA SER A 51 -5.89 -11.16 -21.33
C SER A 51 -6.69 -9.86 -21.30
N LYS A 52 -7.99 -9.90 -21.61
CA LYS A 52 -8.86 -8.76 -21.24
C LYS A 52 -9.29 -8.82 -19.79
N HIS A 53 -9.33 -10.00 -19.19
CA HIS A 53 -9.78 -10.25 -17.81
C HIS A 53 -9.03 -11.46 -17.25
N VAL A 54 -8.46 -11.31 -16.06
CA VAL A 54 -7.77 -12.38 -15.34
C VAL A 54 -8.42 -12.60 -13.97
N MET A 55 -8.52 -13.84 -13.54
CA MET A 55 -9.07 -14.22 -12.23
C MET A 55 -8.43 -15.51 -11.72
N TYR A 56 -7.82 -15.43 -10.53
CA TYR A 56 -7.20 -16.55 -9.82
C TYR A 56 -7.83 -16.73 -8.46
N PRO A 57 -8.91 -17.53 -8.33
CA PRO A 57 -9.56 -17.72 -7.04
C PRO A 57 -8.99 -18.88 -6.21
N GLY A 58 -7.98 -19.60 -6.71
CA GLY A 58 -7.18 -20.53 -5.91
C GLY A 58 -6.00 -19.82 -5.23
N PRO A 59 -5.30 -20.52 -4.33
CA PRO A 59 -4.01 -20.08 -3.81
C PRO A 59 -2.95 -20.03 -4.93
N ILE A 60 -1.93 -19.20 -4.72
CA ILE A 60 -0.74 -19.01 -5.57
C ILE A 60 0.46 -19.05 -4.62
N GLU A 61 1.50 -19.82 -4.93
CA GLU A 61 2.68 -20.01 -4.07
C GLU A 61 3.94 -20.20 -4.94
N ASP A 62 5.07 -19.59 -4.56
CA ASP A 62 6.39 -19.80 -5.20
C ASP A 62 6.47 -19.45 -6.73
N ASP A 63 5.64 -18.52 -7.21
CA ASP A 63 5.47 -18.19 -8.62
C ASP A 63 6.15 -16.87 -9.08
N LEU A 64 6.49 -16.81 -10.38
CA LEU A 64 6.80 -15.55 -11.07
C LEU A 64 5.71 -15.18 -12.07
N ILE A 65 5.00 -14.08 -11.84
CA ILE A 65 3.77 -13.75 -12.55
C ILE A 65 3.84 -12.37 -13.23
N ASP A 66 3.64 -12.31 -14.55
CA ASP A 66 3.43 -11.08 -15.34
C ASP A 66 2.01 -11.06 -15.95
N ILE A 67 1.22 -10.05 -15.60
CA ILE A 67 -0.17 -9.93 -16.05
C ILE A 67 -0.44 -8.60 -16.75
N HIS A 68 -0.77 -8.71 -18.03
CA HIS A 68 -1.35 -7.65 -18.85
C HIS A 68 -2.86 -7.83 -19.02
N SER A 69 -3.65 -7.04 -18.29
CA SER A 69 -5.11 -7.18 -18.29
C SER A 69 -5.91 -5.87 -18.27
N LYS A 70 -7.26 -5.94 -18.29
CA LYS A 70 -8.09 -4.78 -17.93
C LYS A 70 -8.52 -4.84 -16.48
N PRO A 71 -9.11 -5.94 -16.00
CA PRO A 71 -9.04 -6.25 -14.59
C PRO A 71 -8.27 -7.55 -14.34
N ALA A 72 -7.54 -7.55 -13.24
CA ALA A 72 -6.96 -8.72 -12.59
C ALA A 72 -7.60 -8.83 -11.19
N MET A 73 -7.85 -10.05 -10.72
CA MET A 73 -8.48 -10.31 -9.43
C MET A 73 -7.96 -11.62 -8.84
N PHE A 74 -7.50 -11.56 -7.59
CA PHE A 74 -6.87 -12.68 -6.88
C PHE A 74 -7.51 -12.85 -5.51
N PRO A 75 -8.68 -13.52 -5.43
CA PRO A 75 -9.36 -13.69 -4.15
C PRO A 75 -8.86 -14.87 -3.31
N GLY A 76 -7.87 -15.64 -3.79
CA GLY A 76 -7.13 -16.59 -2.96
C GLY A 76 -5.96 -15.92 -2.25
N PRO A 77 -5.31 -16.62 -1.29
CA PRO A 77 -4.03 -16.19 -0.73
C PRO A 77 -2.93 -16.25 -1.79
N ILE A 78 -1.87 -15.47 -1.55
CA ILE A 78 -0.66 -15.36 -2.36
C ILE A 78 0.51 -15.39 -1.37
N GLU A 79 1.52 -16.21 -1.64
CA GLU A 79 2.66 -16.44 -0.74
C GLU A 79 3.94 -16.67 -1.58
N ASP A 80 5.08 -16.11 -1.17
CA ASP A 80 6.40 -16.36 -1.78
C ASP A 80 6.55 -16.01 -3.30
N ASP A 81 5.77 -15.06 -3.82
CA ASP A 81 5.66 -14.72 -5.24
C ASP A 81 6.42 -13.44 -5.65
N LEU A 82 6.82 -13.36 -6.94
CA LEU A 82 7.13 -12.08 -7.60
C LEU A 82 6.08 -11.76 -8.66
N ILE A 83 5.36 -10.65 -8.46
CA ILE A 83 4.19 -10.30 -9.29
C ILE A 83 4.33 -8.91 -9.94
N ASP A 84 4.28 -8.85 -11.28
CA ASP A 84 4.10 -7.61 -12.06
C ASP A 84 2.69 -7.57 -12.69
N ILE A 85 1.91 -6.52 -12.37
CA ILE A 85 0.59 -6.32 -12.95
C ILE A 85 0.43 -4.98 -13.65
N HIS A 86 0.14 -5.09 -14.94
CA HIS A 86 -0.28 -3.99 -15.79
C HIS A 86 -1.77 -4.08 -16.13
N SER A 87 -2.59 -3.37 -15.36
CA SER A 87 -4.05 -3.46 -15.46
C SER A 87 -4.77 -2.10 -15.45
N LYS A 88 -6.07 -2.09 -15.73
CA LYS A 88 -6.91 -0.91 -15.44
C LYS A 88 -7.41 -0.94 -14.00
N HIS A 89 -7.62 -2.13 -13.45
CA HIS A 89 -8.15 -2.37 -12.11
C HIS A 89 -7.50 -3.63 -11.54
N VAL A 90 -6.94 -3.53 -10.34
CA VAL A 90 -6.39 -4.66 -9.61
C VAL A 90 -7.13 -4.76 -8.27
N MET A 91 -7.41 -5.98 -7.85
CA MET A 91 -8.10 -6.27 -6.59
C MET A 91 -7.59 -7.59 -6.03
N TYR A 92 -7.03 -7.54 -4.82
CA TYR A 92 -6.53 -8.69 -4.07
C TYR A 92 -7.32 -8.85 -2.79
N PRO A 93 -8.49 -9.52 -2.80
CA PRO A 93 -9.27 -9.67 -1.59
C PRO A 93 -8.93 -10.91 -0.76
N GLY A 94 -7.79 -11.57 -1.02
CA GLY A 94 -7.16 -12.52 -0.09
C GLY A 94 -5.91 -11.91 0.55
N PRO A 95 -5.32 -12.58 1.55
CA PRO A 95 -4.06 -12.16 2.18
C PRO A 95 -2.88 -12.33 1.22
N ILE A 96 -1.80 -11.62 1.51
CA ILE A 96 -0.54 -11.58 0.77
C ILE A 96 0.59 -11.64 1.80
N GLU A 97 1.56 -12.54 1.60
CA GLU A 97 2.64 -12.80 2.56
C GLU A 97 3.96 -13.13 1.82
N GLU A 98 5.09 -12.55 2.26
CA GLU A 98 6.45 -12.82 1.72
C GLU A 98 6.66 -12.51 0.20
N ASP A 99 5.89 -11.58 -0.37
CA ASP A 99 5.84 -11.26 -1.80
C ASP A 99 6.64 -10.01 -2.23
N VAL A 100 6.97 -9.93 -3.53
CA VAL A 100 7.35 -8.68 -4.20
C VAL A 100 6.38 -8.32 -5.30
N ILE A 101 5.70 -7.17 -5.15
CA ILE A 101 4.58 -6.78 -6.01
C ILE A 101 4.82 -5.41 -6.68
N ASP A 102 4.84 -5.37 -8.02
CA ASP A 102 4.81 -4.13 -8.82
C ASP A 102 3.46 -4.00 -9.55
N ILE A 103 2.73 -2.91 -9.30
CA ILE A 103 1.43 -2.66 -9.94
C ILE A 103 1.36 -1.33 -10.66
N HIS A 104 1.09 -1.45 -11.96
CA HIS A 104 0.74 -0.37 -12.85
C HIS A 104 -0.75 -0.38 -13.18
N SER A 105 -1.56 0.40 -12.43
CA SER A 105 -3.01 0.39 -12.54
C SER A 105 -3.67 1.77 -12.61
N LYS A 106 -4.98 1.85 -12.92
CA LYS A 106 -5.76 3.05 -12.60
C LYS A 106 -6.32 3.00 -11.19
N HIS A 107 -6.65 1.80 -10.71
CA HIS A 107 -7.26 1.59 -9.41
C HIS A 107 -6.71 0.30 -8.81
N VAL A 108 -6.24 0.38 -7.58
CA VAL A 108 -5.78 -0.77 -6.78
C VAL A 108 -6.57 -0.82 -5.48
N MET A 109 -6.89 -2.02 -5.01
CA MET A 109 -7.62 -2.27 -3.77
C MET A 109 -7.15 -3.57 -3.10
N TYR A 110 -6.73 -3.48 -1.84
CA TYR A 110 -6.30 -4.59 -0.97
C TYR A 110 -7.09 -4.59 0.35
N PRO A 111 -8.22 -5.32 0.44
CA PRO A 111 -9.04 -5.33 1.65
C PRO A 111 -8.63 -6.32 2.74
N GLU A 112 -7.62 -7.16 2.54
CA GLU A 112 -7.11 -8.10 3.54
C GLU A 112 -5.66 -7.72 3.94
N PRO A 113 -5.13 -8.31 5.03
CA PRO A 113 -3.77 -8.06 5.50
C PRO A 113 -2.70 -8.28 4.44
N ILE A 114 -1.60 -7.58 4.60
CA ILE A 114 -0.36 -7.65 3.83
C ILE A 114 0.77 -7.74 4.88
N GLU A 115 1.63 -8.76 4.77
CA GLU A 115 2.66 -9.07 5.78
C GLU A 115 3.99 -9.45 5.08
N GLU A 116 5.11 -8.90 5.54
CA GLU A 116 6.48 -9.22 5.07
C GLU A 116 6.79 -8.95 3.57
N ASP A 117 6.12 -7.97 2.96
CA ASP A 117 6.12 -7.70 1.53
C ASP A 117 6.97 -6.49 1.07
N VAL A 118 7.32 -6.49 -0.23
CA VAL A 118 7.83 -5.30 -0.94
C VAL A 118 6.85 -4.88 -2.04
N ILE A 119 6.22 -3.72 -1.89
CA ILE A 119 5.13 -3.26 -2.75
C ILE A 119 5.46 -1.92 -3.42
N ASP A 120 5.45 -1.88 -4.77
CA ASP A 120 5.50 -0.65 -5.58
C ASP A 120 4.18 -0.45 -6.35
N ILE A 121 3.49 0.66 -6.11
CA ILE A 121 2.20 0.97 -6.75
C ILE A 121 2.21 2.27 -7.52
N HIS A 122 2.01 2.13 -8.82
CA HIS A 122 1.75 3.22 -9.75
C HIS A 122 0.27 3.29 -10.14
N SER A 123 -0.49 4.19 -9.50
CA SER A 123 -1.94 4.27 -9.71
C SER A 123 -2.56 5.67 -9.86
N LYS A 124 -3.86 5.73 -10.17
CA LYS A 124 -4.63 6.99 -9.96
C LYS A 124 -5.28 7.00 -8.60
N HIS A 125 -5.67 5.84 -8.10
CA HIS A 125 -6.32 5.66 -6.81
C HIS A 125 -5.80 4.35 -6.22
N ALA A 126 -5.21 4.42 -5.05
CA ALA A 126 -4.85 3.27 -4.23
C ALA A 126 -5.66 3.33 -2.93
N MET A 127 -6.15 2.17 -2.47
CA MET A 127 -6.89 2.04 -1.22
C MET A 127 -6.56 0.70 -0.57
N TYR A 128 -6.15 0.72 0.68
CA TYR A 128 -5.72 -0.47 1.42
C TYR A 128 -6.52 -0.60 2.71
N PRO A 129 -7.72 -1.21 2.65
CA PRO A 129 -8.53 -1.39 3.84
C PRO A 129 -8.15 -2.56 4.77
N GLY A 130 -7.03 -3.25 4.55
CA GLY A 130 -6.43 -4.18 5.52
C GLY A 130 -5.25 -3.55 6.28
N PRO A 131 -4.81 -4.17 7.40
CA PRO A 131 -3.55 -3.81 8.06
C PRO A 131 -2.34 -4.15 7.19
N ILE A 132 -1.22 -3.53 7.50
CA ILE A 132 0.10 -3.71 6.87
C ILE A 132 1.11 -3.87 8.02
N GLU A 133 1.96 -4.89 7.93
CA GLU A 133 2.94 -5.26 8.97
C GLU A 133 4.24 -5.73 8.31
N ASP A 134 5.40 -5.24 8.79
CA ASP A 134 6.74 -5.64 8.35
C ASP A 134 7.07 -5.38 6.84
N ASP A 135 6.44 -4.37 6.23
CA ASP A 135 6.47 -4.12 4.79
C ASP A 135 7.36 -2.95 4.35
N LEU A 136 7.79 -3.01 3.07
CA LEU A 136 8.32 -1.89 2.31
C LEU A 136 7.32 -1.43 1.24
N VAL A 137 6.71 -0.25 1.42
CA VAL A 137 5.64 0.23 0.54
C VAL A 137 5.99 1.56 -0.14
N ASP A 138 6.12 1.58 -1.47
CA ASP A 138 6.23 2.78 -2.31
C ASP A 138 4.96 3.01 -3.15
N ILE A 139 4.38 4.20 -3.06
CA ILE A 139 3.13 4.54 -3.76
C ILE A 139 3.25 5.83 -4.53
N HIS A 140 3.13 5.70 -5.85
CA HIS A 140 2.86 6.81 -6.74
C HIS A 140 1.39 6.87 -7.16
N SER A 141 0.57 7.67 -6.47
CA SER A 141 -0.86 7.78 -6.79
C SER A 141 -1.43 9.20 -6.76
N LYS A 142 -2.55 9.46 -7.47
CA LYS A 142 -3.23 10.75 -7.26
C LYS A 142 -3.94 10.81 -5.92
N HIS A 143 -4.47 9.69 -5.46
CA HIS A 143 -5.24 9.60 -4.23
C HIS A 143 -4.88 8.29 -3.52
N VAL A 144 -4.48 8.41 -2.26
CA VAL A 144 -4.10 7.30 -1.40
C VAL A 144 -4.96 7.36 -0.13
N MET A 145 -5.43 6.19 0.32
CA MET A 145 -6.21 6.04 1.54
C MET A 145 -5.87 4.72 2.25
N TYR A 146 -5.48 4.82 3.52
CA TYR A 146 -5.12 3.71 4.42
C TYR A 146 -5.90 3.80 5.73
N PRO A 147 -7.07 3.15 5.83
CA PRO A 147 -7.92 3.27 7.01
C PRO A 147 -7.56 2.40 8.22
N GLU A 148 -6.73 1.37 8.06
CA GLU A 148 -6.35 0.41 9.11
C GLU A 148 -4.92 0.68 9.65
N PRO A 149 -4.49 -0.02 10.72
CA PRO A 149 -3.14 0.09 11.28
C PRO A 149 -2.01 -0.21 10.29
N ILE A 150 -0.85 0.36 10.60
CA ILE A 150 0.46 0.19 9.96
C ILE A 150 1.43 -0.09 11.12
N GLU A 151 2.18 -1.20 11.07
CA GLU A 151 3.09 -1.63 12.14
C GLU A 151 4.44 -2.05 11.53
N ASP A 152 5.56 -1.60 12.09
CA ASP A 152 6.93 -1.99 11.66
C ASP A 152 7.31 -1.68 10.18
N ASP A 153 6.59 -0.76 9.53
CA ASP A 153 6.72 -0.53 8.08
C ASP A 153 7.67 0.62 7.67
N LEU A 154 8.23 0.53 6.45
CA LEU A 154 8.79 1.69 5.73
C LEU A 154 7.87 2.10 4.57
N ILE A 155 7.29 3.30 4.66
CA ILE A 155 6.29 3.77 3.68
C ILE A 155 6.73 5.09 3.02
N ASP A 156 6.84 5.10 1.69
CA ASP A 156 7.00 6.32 0.86
C ASP A 156 5.76 6.57 0.00
N ILE A 157 5.17 7.76 0.13
CA ILE A 157 3.95 8.14 -0.59
C ILE A 157 4.17 9.40 -1.39
N HIS A 158 4.18 9.26 -2.72
CA HIS A 158 4.04 10.40 -3.61
C HIS A 158 2.61 10.56 -4.15
N SER A 159 1.87 11.55 -3.63
CA SER A 159 0.48 11.77 -4.05
C SER A 159 0.00 13.21 -4.27
N LYS A 160 -1.24 13.36 -4.75
CA LYS A 160 -1.94 14.67 -4.62
C LYS A 160 -2.68 14.75 -3.30
N HIS A 161 -3.29 13.65 -2.87
CA HIS A 161 -4.05 13.57 -1.64
C HIS A 161 -3.71 12.24 -0.95
N ALA A 162 -3.20 12.33 0.27
CA ALA A 162 -2.92 11.22 1.17
C ALA A 162 -3.80 11.36 2.42
N MET A 163 -4.40 10.25 2.86
CA MET A 163 -5.24 10.20 4.05
C MET A 163 -5.03 8.87 4.79
N TYR A 164 -4.68 8.96 6.06
CA TYR A 164 -4.33 7.81 6.91
C TYR A 164 -5.06 7.92 8.25
N PRO A 165 -6.29 7.40 8.38
CA PRO A 165 -7.01 7.49 9.64
C PRO A 165 -6.74 6.36 10.65
N GLY A 166 -5.98 5.33 10.29
CA GLY A 166 -5.52 4.29 11.21
C GLY A 166 -4.36 4.74 12.11
N PRO A 167 -4.06 3.98 13.18
CA PRO A 167 -2.82 4.14 13.95
C PRO A 167 -1.59 3.78 13.11
N ILE A 168 -0.45 4.33 13.46
CA ILE A 168 0.88 3.93 12.96
C ILE A 168 1.72 3.64 14.20
N GLU A 169 2.43 2.51 14.20
CA GLU A 169 3.31 2.05 15.28
C GLU A 169 4.64 1.54 14.68
N GLU A 170 5.78 1.89 15.30
CA GLU A 170 7.13 1.35 15.01
C GLU A 170 7.66 1.50 13.55
N GLY A 171 7.24 2.52 12.80
CA GLY A 171 7.55 2.70 11.37
C GLY A 171 8.36 3.95 10.97
N VAL A 172 8.65 4.03 9.67
CA VAL A 172 9.18 5.24 9.02
C VAL A 172 8.28 5.63 7.85
N ILE A 173 7.79 6.86 7.87
CA ILE A 173 6.85 7.35 6.86
C ILE A 173 7.36 8.63 6.20
N ASP A 174 7.51 8.63 4.87
CA ASP A 174 7.77 9.82 4.05
C ASP A 174 6.56 10.12 3.15
N ILE A 175 6.02 11.33 3.24
CA ILE A 175 4.85 11.75 2.46
C ILE A 175 5.12 13.01 1.65
N HIS A 176 5.10 12.82 0.33
CA HIS A 176 5.18 13.87 -0.66
C HIS A 176 3.81 14.12 -1.30
N SER A 177 3.01 15.03 -0.72
CA SER A 177 1.63 15.27 -1.16
C SER A 177 1.27 16.74 -1.45
N LYS A 178 0.10 17.00 -2.07
CA LYS A 178 -0.47 18.37 -1.98
C LYS A 178 -1.27 18.54 -0.70
N HIS A 179 -1.97 17.49 -0.27
CA HIS A 179 -2.78 17.47 0.93
C HIS A 179 -2.52 16.16 1.66
N ALA A 180 -2.05 16.25 2.90
CA ALA A 180 -1.85 15.14 3.82
C ALA A 180 -2.78 15.30 5.03
N MET A 181 -3.40 14.21 5.47
CA MET A 181 -4.26 14.18 6.65
C MET A 181 -4.05 12.88 7.43
N TYR A 182 -3.65 13.02 8.70
CA TYR A 182 -3.32 11.93 9.62
C TYR A 182 -4.08 12.10 10.93
N PRO A 183 -5.31 11.56 11.05
CA PRO A 183 -6.08 11.69 12.28
C PRO A 183 -5.91 10.54 13.30
N GLY A 184 -5.17 9.48 12.98
CA GLY A 184 -4.83 8.41 13.92
C GLY A 184 -3.69 8.76 14.88
N PRO A 185 -3.48 7.97 15.95
CA PRO A 185 -2.28 8.04 16.78
C PRO A 185 -1.04 7.61 16.00
N ILE A 186 0.13 8.10 16.44
CA ILE A 186 1.47 7.76 15.95
C ILE A 186 2.31 7.47 17.20
N GLU A 187 3.06 6.37 17.20
CA GLU A 187 3.84 5.87 18.33
C GLU A 187 5.16 5.24 17.86
N ASP A 188 6.28 5.63 18.47
CA ASP A 188 7.63 5.14 18.16
C ASP A 188 8.10 5.33 16.70
N ASP A 189 7.60 6.37 16.03
CA ASP A 189 7.74 6.58 14.59
C ASP A 189 8.74 7.69 14.17
N LEU A 190 9.23 7.57 12.94
CA LEU A 190 9.86 8.66 12.19
C LEU A 190 8.96 9.11 11.04
N VAL A 191 8.50 10.37 11.05
CA VAL A 191 7.58 10.88 10.03
C VAL A 191 8.09 12.16 9.37
N ASP A 192 8.26 12.14 8.05
CA ASP A 192 8.56 13.33 7.22
C ASP A 192 7.36 13.63 6.30
N ILE A 193 6.85 14.86 6.37
CA ILE A 193 5.73 15.32 5.55
C ILE A 193 6.13 16.53 4.74
N HIS A 194 6.30 16.33 3.43
CA HIS A 194 6.33 17.41 2.47
C HIS A 194 4.97 17.64 1.79
N SER A 195 4.26 18.70 2.20
CA SER A 195 2.94 18.99 1.63
C SER A 195 2.62 20.47 1.35
N LYS A 196 1.52 20.76 0.65
CA LYS A 196 0.98 22.15 0.68
C LYS A 196 0.11 22.37 1.90
N HIS A 197 -0.63 21.34 2.32
CA HIS A 197 -1.50 21.36 3.47
C HIS A 197 -1.34 20.06 4.25
N ALA A 198 -0.92 20.17 5.51
CA ALA A 198 -0.84 19.06 6.45
C ALA A 198 -1.83 19.31 7.62
N MET A 199 -2.58 18.30 8.01
CA MET A 199 -3.44 18.32 9.19
C MET A 199 -3.25 17.06 10.02
N TYR A 200 -3.08 17.26 11.33
CA TYR A 200 -2.63 16.20 12.23
C TYR A 200 -3.34 16.23 13.59
N PRO A 201 -4.55 15.66 13.70
CA PRO A 201 -5.33 15.73 14.93
C PRO A 201 -5.13 14.55 15.92
N GLY A 202 -4.18 13.64 15.69
CA GLY A 202 -3.90 12.50 16.57
C GLY A 202 -2.89 12.78 17.70
N PRO A 203 -2.85 11.93 18.75
CA PRO A 203 -1.77 11.94 19.72
C PRO A 203 -0.43 11.49 19.09
N ILE A 204 0.68 11.87 19.74
CA ILE A 204 2.08 11.54 19.40
C ILE A 204 2.75 11.03 20.67
N GLU A 205 3.45 9.91 20.59
CA GLU A 205 4.22 9.31 21.68
C GLU A 205 5.56 8.79 21.15
N ASP A 206 6.67 9.24 21.75
CA ASP A 206 8.05 8.85 21.40
C ASP A 206 8.54 9.13 19.95
N ASP A 207 7.83 9.98 19.19
CA ASP A 207 8.12 10.19 17.76
C ASP A 207 9.12 11.32 17.42
N LEU A 208 9.69 11.23 16.21
CA LEU A 208 10.31 12.37 15.52
C LEU A 208 9.51 12.75 14.25
N ILE A 209 8.97 13.97 14.24
CA ILE A 209 8.11 14.45 13.14
C ILE A 209 8.67 15.73 12.51
N ASP A 210 8.95 15.71 11.20
CA ASP A 210 9.30 16.88 10.40
C ASP A 210 8.16 17.20 9.41
N ILE A 211 7.67 18.44 9.43
CA ILE A 211 6.58 18.89 8.55
C ILE A 211 7.01 20.12 7.76
N HIS A 212 7.36 19.90 6.50
CA HIS A 212 7.55 20.98 5.54
C HIS A 212 6.26 21.25 4.75
N SER A 213 5.48 22.26 5.17
CA SER A 213 4.25 22.62 4.46
C SER A 213 4.00 24.11 4.23
N LYS A 214 3.02 24.45 3.38
CA LYS A 214 2.54 25.84 3.34
C LYS A 214 1.58 26.12 4.48
N HIS A 215 0.77 25.14 4.84
CA HIS A 215 -0.21 25.24 5.90
C HIS A 215 -0.17 23.97 6.72
N ALA A 216 0.18 24.09 7.99
CA ALA A 216 0.20 23.00 8.95
C ALA A 216 -0.80 23.30 10.08
N MET A 217 -1.59 22.31 10.45
CA MET A 217 -2.44 22.36 11.63
C MET A 217 -2.28 21.07 12.42
N TYR A 218 -1.84 21.18 13.66
CA TYR A 218 -1.69 20.07 14.58
C TYR A 218 -2.57 20.30 15.81
N PRO A 219 -3.71 19.59 15.93
CA PRO A 219 -4.44 19.56 17.19
C PRO A 219 -4.39 18.19 17.89
N GLY A 220 -3.45 17.97 18.82
CA GLY A 220 -3.31 16.70 19.55
C GLY A 220 -2.43 16.84 20.79
N PRO A 221 -2.45 15.88 21.73
CA PRO A 221 -1.47 15.81 22.81
C PRO A 221 -0.13 15.22 22.31
N ILE A 222 0.97 15.64 22.92
CA ILE A 222 2.30 15.06 22.75
C ILE A 222 2.79 14.60 24.12
N GLU A 223 3.07 13.30 24.25
CA GLU A 223 3.57 12.71 25.50
C GLU A 223 5.09 12.77 25.56
N GLU A 224 5.78 12.15 24.60
CA GLU A 224 7.22 12.22 24.35
C GLU A 224 7.44 12.45 22.83
N GLY A 225 8.52 13.15 22.44
CA GLY A 225 8.83 13.37 21.00
C GLY A 225 9.39 14.74 20.62
N VAL A 226 9.81 14.86 19.35
CA VAL A 226 10.35 16.09 18.74
C VAL A 226 9.59 16.39 17.47
N ILE A 227 9.06 17.61 17.37
CA ILE A 227 8.33 18.07 16.18
C ILE A 227 9.01 19.32 15.62
N ASP A 228 9.40 19.29 14.34
CA ASP A 228 9.80 20.46 13.58
C ASP A 228 8.75 20.79 12.51
N ILE A 229 8.20 22.00 12.53
CA ILE A 229 7.17 22.44 11.58
C ILE A 229 7.70 23.63 10.79
N HIS A 230 8.06 23.37 9.53
CA HIS A 230 8.34 24.41 8.57
C HIS A 230 7.08 24.85 7.79
N SER A 231 6.27 25.78 8.32
CA SER A 231 5.01 26.22 7.67
C SER A 231 4.54 27.67 7.88
N LYS A 232 3.74 28.21 6.93
CA LYS A 232 3.18 29.59 6.93
C LYS A 232 1.73 29.71 6.42
N PRO A 233 0.72 29.78 7.30
CA PRO A 233 0.74 29.63 8.76
C PRO A 233 0.98 28.21 9.28
N ALA A 234 1.42 28.14 10.53
CA ALA A 234 1.38 26.94 11.37
C ALA A 234 0.42 27.17 12.56
N MET A 235 -0.38 26.18 12.90
CA MET A 235 -1.24 26.21 14.09
C MET A 235 -1.02 24.95 14.92
N PHE A 236 -0.72 25.15 16.20
CA PHE A 236 -0.60 24.07 17.17
C PHE A 236 -1.60 24.29 18.31
N LEU A 237 -2.44 23.29 18.57
CA LEU A 237 -3.47 23.30 19.62
C LEU A 237 -3.43 21.98 20.39
N GLY A 238 -2.69 21.94 21.50
CA GLY A 238 -2.41 20.68 22.17
C GLY A 238 -1.80 20.83 23.56
N THR A 239 -1.64 19.71 24.23
CA THR A 239 -0.87 19.58 25.47
C THR A 239 0.48 18.97 25.15
N ILE A 240 1.53 19.41 25.84
CA ILE A 240 2.87 18.81 25.75
C ILE A 240 3.24 18.38 27.16
N VAL A 241 3.47 17.09 27.37
CA VAL A 241 3.95 16.53 28.64
C VAL A 241 5.48 16.65 28.69
N THR A 242 6.14 15.98 27.77
CA THR A 242 7.59 15.95 27.60
C THR A 242 7.88 16.00 26.10
N GLY A 243 8.68 16.96 25.63
CA GLY A 243 8.93 17.07 24.18
C GLY A 243 9.39 18.44 23.73
N LEU A 244 9.81 18.52 22.48
CA LEU A 244 10.27 19.75 21.84
C LEU A 244 9.45 20.04 20.59
N ILE A 245 9.03 21.29 20.42
CA ILE A 245 8.40 21.76 19.20
C ILE A 245 9.18 22.97 18.69
N ASP A 246 9.71 22.89 17.47
CA ASP A 246 10.18 24.02 16.69
C ASP A 246 9.17 24.33 15.58
N ILE A 247 8.80 25.61 15.41
CA ILE A 247 7.88 26.03 14.34
C ILE A 247 8.45 27.27 13.68
N HIS A 248 8.67 27.19 12.37
CA HIS A 248 9.22 28.30 11.61
C HIS A 248 8.70 28.37 10.17
N PRO A 249 8.64 29.55 9.54
CA PRO A 249 8.85 30.89 10.09
C PRO A 249 7.52 31.54 10.49
N GLU A 250 7.55 32.46 11.46
CA GLU A 250 6.35 33.19 11.96
C GLU A 250 5.47 33.81 10.84
N PRO A 251 4.13 33.90 11.03
CA PRO A 251 3.39 33.75 12.29
C PRO A 251 2.85 32.35 12.56
N ALA A 252 2.99 31.89 13.81
CA ALA A 252 2.39 30.69 14.35
C ALA A 252 1.36 31.04 15.43
N ILE A 253 0.26 30.28 15.52
CA ILE A 253 -0.77 30.44 16.56
C ILE A 253 -0.68 29.24 17.49
N TYR A 254 -0.48 29.50 18.78
CA TYR A 254 -0.32 28.49 19.82
C TYR A 254 -1.40 28.61 20.88
N SER A 255 -1.89 27.46 21.34
CA SER A 255 -2.54 27.33 22.65
C SER A 255 -2.00 26.04 23.27
N ILE A 256 -1.03 26.19 24.18
CA ILE A 256 -0.30 25.10 24.84
C ILE A 256 -0.66 25.10 26.33
N GLU A 257 -1.11 23.97 26.85
CA GLU A 257 -1.20 23.71 28.29
C GLU A 257 -0.05 22.77 28.70
N THR A 258 0.86 23.25 29.54
CA THR A 258 1.98 22.47 30.11
C THR A 258 1.61 22.02 31.52
N TRP A 259 1.81 20.74 31.86
CA TRP A 259 1.52 20.18 33.19
C TRP A 259 2.78 19.69 33.90
#